data_AF-A0A6N9J1K9-F1
#
_entry.id   AF-A0A6N9J1K9-F1
#
_cell.length_a   1.000
_cell.length_b   1.000
_cell.length_c   1.000
_cell.angle_alpha   90.00
_cell.angle_beta   90.00
_cell.angle_gamma   90.00
#
_symmetry.space_group_name_H-M   'P 1'
#
loop_
_entity.id
_entity.type
_entity.pdbx_description
1 polymer ?
#
loop_
_entity_poly.entity_id
_entity_poly.type
_entity_poly.pdbx_seq_one_letter_code
_entity_poly.pdbx_strand_id
1 'polypeptide(L)'
;MVVSRKHFLIGTILSTLIVTGCGQDKKTTTANKPPTQQQATEVIPQTPQHESAQVTNETRQTYQWYCAQCHGVKGKGNGINAKFLTVPPRNHTKAEYLETRTDEQLYEAIKFGGLSVGRAPCMPAWGHTLDEGTIHSLVRYIRELCQCEAL
;
A
#
# COMPACT_ATOMS: atom_id res chain seq x y z
N MET A 1 -28.45 32.29 -41.03
CA MET A 1 -29.74 32.49 -40.33
C MET A 1 -29.49 32.33 -38.84
N VAL A 2 -29.69 33.41 -38.09
CA VAL A 2 -29.64 33.45 -36.62
C VAL A 2 -31.07 33.26 -36.13
N VAL A 3 -31.30 32.32 -35.21
CA VAL A 3 -32.44 32.39 -34.30
C VAL A 3 -31.91 32.25 -32.88
N SER A 4 -32.27 33.24 -32.09
CA SER A 4 -31.86 33.51 -30.73
C SER A 4 -33.09 33.45 -29.82
N ARG A 5 -32.80 33.37 -28.52
CA ARG A 5 -33.60 33.70 -27.32
C ARG A 5 -34.28 32.50 -26.63
N LYS A 6 -33.76 32.06 -25.47
CA LYS A 6 -33.65 32.67 -24.11
C LYS A 6 -34.83 32.23 -23.23
N HIS A 7 -34.57 32.27 -21.91
CA HIS A 7 -35.46 32.06 -20.75
C HIS A 7 -35.44 30.64 -20.17
N PHE A 8 -34.46 30.37 -19.30
CA PHE A 8 -34.71 29.52 -18.14
C PHE A 8 -34.60 30.41 -16.90
N LEU A 9 -35.74 30.54 -16.22
CA LEU A 9 -35.96 31.41 -15.08
C LEU A 9 -35.23 30.87 -13.84
N ILE A 10 -34.70 31.82 -13.08
CA ILE A 10 -34.03 31.69 -11.80
C ILE A 10 -35.03 31.24 -10.74
N GLY A 11 -34.72 30.18 -10.00
CA GLY A 11 -35.45 29.73 -8.82
C GLY A 11 -34.51 29.63 -7.62
N THR A 12 -34.41 30.70 -6.85
CA THR A 12 -33.77 30.77 -5.54
C THR A 12 -34.67 30.16 -4.47
N ILE A 13 -34.21 29.15 -3.72
CA ILE A 13 -34.72 28.89 -2.36
C ILE A 13 -33.54 28.60 -1.43
N LEU A 14 -33.30 29.58 -0.58
CA LEU A 14 -32.45 29.58 0.60
C LEU A 14 -33.20 28.91 1.75
N SER A 15 -32.60 27.94 2.45
CA SER A 15 -32.99 27.58 3.83
C SER A 15 -31.86 26.82 4.52
N THR A 16 -31.11 27.58 5.31
CA THR A 16 -30.17 27.13 6.34
C THR A 16 -30.91 26.58 7.55
N LEU A 17 -30.57 25.37 8.00
CA LEU A 17 -30.86 24.91 9.36
C LEU A 17 -29.56 24.38 9.99
N ILE A 18 -29.00 25.23 10.84
CA ILE A 18 -27.88 24.95 11.75
C ILE A 18 -28.50 24.29 12.98
N VAL A 19 -28.05 23.08 13.33
CA VAL A 19 -28.35 22.48 14.64
C VAL A 19 -27.03 22.38 15.40
N THR A 20 -26.83 23.36 16.28
CA THR A 20 -25.77 23.44 17.28
C THR A 20 -26.12 22.50 18.43
N GLY A 21 -25.36 21.40 18.60
CA GLY A 21 -25.49 20.51 19.74
C GLY A 21 -24.41 20.80 20.78
N CYS A 22 -24.80 21.40 21.91
CA CYS A 22 -24.02 21.45 23.14
C CYS A 22 -24.90 20.99 24.30
N GLY A 23 -24.45 19.96 25.04
CA GLY A 23 -25.05 19.52 26.29
C GLY A 23 -24.00 18.83 27.16
N GLN A 24 -23.56 19.52 28.21
CA GLN A 24 -22.82 18.96 29.35
C GLN A 24 -23.76 18.92 30.54
N ASP A 25 -23.84 17.80 31.25
CA ASP A 25 -24.31 17.76 32.63
C ASP A 25 -23.23 17.21 33.56
N LYS A 26 -23.11 17.86 34.72
CA LYS A 26 -22.02 17.78 35.69
C LYS A 26 -22.41 16.94 36.91
N LYS A 27 -21.37 16.31 37.51
CA LYS A 27 -21.17 15.98 38.96
C LYS A 27 -22.20 15.04 39.62
N THR A 28 -21.78 14.01 40.35
CA THR A 28 -21.27 14.19 41.73
C THR A 28 -20.53 12.95 42.27
N THR A 29 -19.39 13.26 42.89
CA THR A 29 -18.47 12.55 43.79
C THR A 29 -19.14 11.66 44.87
N THR A 30 -18.49 10.57 45.32
CA THR A 30 -17.98 10.36 46.71
C THR A 30 -17.25 9.02 46.87
N ALA A 31 -16.16 9.07 47.63
CA ALA A 31 -15.12 8.08 47.88
C ALA A 31 -15.54 6.87 48.73
N ASN A 32 -14.74 5.78 48.68
CA ASN A 32 -14.18 5.04 49.83
C ASN A 32 -13.15 3.95 49.39
N LYS A 33 -12.16 3.67 50.26
CA LYS A 33 -10.92 2.85 50.10
C LYS A 33 -11.18 1.31 49.97
N PRO A 34 -10.18 0.47 49.60
CA PRO A 34 -10.33 -0.86 48.97
C PRO A 34 -10.29 -2.06 49.94
N PRO A 35 -10.60 -3.27 49.41
CA PRO A 35 -9.67 -4.40 49.54
C PRO A 35 -9.42 -5.19 48.23
N THR A 36 -8.13 -5.49 48.03
CA THR A 36 -7.51 -6.80 47.69
C THR A 36 -7.99 -7.62 46.47
N GLN A 37 -7.08 -7.68 45.49
CA GLN A 37 -6.74 -8.78 44.57
C GLN A 37 -7.81 -9.32 43.61
N GLN A 38 -7.67 -8.92 42.33
CA GLN A 38 -7.61 -9.90 41.25
C GLN A 38 -6.50 -9.51 40.26
N GLN A 39 -5.53 -10.42 40.18
CA GLN A 39 -4.77 -10.82 39.01
C GLN A 39 -4.43 -9.71 37.99
N ALA A 40 -3.19 -9.25 38.05
CA ALA A 40 -2.50 -8.74 36.87
C ALA A 40 -2.33 -9.90 35.88
N THR A 41 -3.29 -10.09 34.96
CA THR A 41 -2.92 -10.55 33.63
C THR A 41 -2.26 -9.36 32.95
N GLU A 42 -0.93 -9.43 32.88
CA GLU A 42 -0.12 -8.62 31.99
C GLU A 42 -0.68 -8.78 30.57
N VAL A 43 -1.51 -7.82 30.16
CA VAL A 43 -1.87 -7.63 28.76
C VAL A 43 -0.60 -7.10 28.12
N ILE A 44 0.26 -8.03 27.69
CA ILE A 44 1.33 -7.72 26.76
C ILE A 44 0.63 -7.07 25.56
N PRO A 45 0.97 -5.83 25.18
CA PRO A 45 0.48 -5.25 23.94
C PRO A 45 0.97 -6.14 22.80
N GLN A 46 0.10 -7.00 22.29
CA GLN A 46 0.31 -7.63 21.01
C GLN A 46 0.13 -6.53 19.98
N THR A 47 1.23 -5.81 19.70
CA THR A 47 1.39 -5.14 18.42
C THR A 47 0.99 -6.17 17.35
N PRO A 48 0.11 -5.84 16.39
CA PRO A 48 -0.07 -6.66 15.21
C PRO A 48 1.28 -6.68 14.49
N GLN A 49 2.13 -7.64 14.88
CA GLN A 49 3.33 -7.96 14.16
C GLN A 49 2.81 -8.47 12.83
N HIS A 50 3.05 -7.66 11.81
CA HIS A 50 2.93 -8.03 10.41
C HIS A 50 3.50 -9.44 10.30
N GLU A 51 2.61 -10.44 10.25
CA GLU A 51 2.99 -11.84 10.15
C GLU A 51 3.95 -11.91 8.98
N SER A 52 5.18 -12.35 9.26
CA SER A 52 6.30 -12.28 8.31
C SER A 52 5.79 -12.70 6.95
N ALA A 53 5.78 -11.80 5.97
CA ALA A 53 5.12 -12.08 4.69
C ALA A 53 5.88 -13.20 3.97
N GLN A 54 5.47 -14.45 4.21
CA GLN A 54 6.15 -15.63 3.67
C GLN A 54 5.92 -15.70 2.16
N VAL A 55 6.90 -16.19 1.42
CA VAL A 55 6.73 -16.44 -0.02
C VAL A 55 5.87 -17.69 -0.20
N THR A 56 4.65 -17.53 -0.71
CA THR A 56 3.73 -18.65 -0.97
C THR A 56 3.70 -19.01 -2.46
N ASN A 57 2.93 -20.04 -2.81
CA ASN A 57 2.68 -20.37 -4.21
C ASN A 57 1.88 -19.26 -4.91
N GLU A 58 0.97 -18.61 -4.20
CA GLU A 58 0.17 -17.47 -4.67
C GLU A 58 1.07 -16.27 -4.94
N THR A 59 2.09 -16.01 -4.10
CA THR A 59 3.11 -14.99 -4.35
C THR A 59 3.84 -15.22 -5.67
N ARG A 60 4.31 -16.45 -5.89
CA ARG A 60 5.04 -16.84 -7.11
C ARG A 60 4.14 -16.69 -8.33
N GLN A 61 2.89 -17.14 -8.26
CA GLN A 61 1.91 -17.00 -9.33
C GLN A 61 1.58 -15.53 -9.62
N THR A 62 1.37 -14.72 -8.58
CA THR A 62 1.17 -13.27 -8.71
C THR A 62 2.35 -12.62 -9.43
N TYR A 63 3.59 -12.98 -9.07
CA TYR A 63 4.77 -12.50 -9.79
C TYR A 63 4.75 -12.91 -11.26
N GLN A 64 4.39 -14.16 -11.57
CA GLN A 64 4.29 -14.63 -12.95
C GLN A 64 3.23 -13.87 -13.76
N TRP A 65 2.06 -13.60 -13.17
CA TRP A 65 0.98 -12.89 -13.87
C TRP A 65 1.27 -11.41 -14.08
N TYR A 66 1.70 -10.71 -13.03
CA TYR A 66 1.79 -9.24 -13.07
C TYR A 66 3.19 -8.73 -13.38
N CYS A 67 4.24 -9.41 -12.91
CA CYS A 67 5.60 -8.87 -12.94
C CYS A 67 6.43 -9.44 -14.10
N ALA A 68 6.28 -10.73 -14.41
CA ALA A 68 7.13 -11.44 -15.36
C ALA A 68 6.98 -10.95 -16.81
N GLN A 69 5.86 -10.31 -17.15
CA GLN A 69 5.65 -9.71 -18.47
C GLN A 69 6.74 -8.69 -18.83
N CYS A 70 7.28 -7.98 -17.83
CA CYS A 70 8.38 -7.03 -17.98
C CYS A 70 9.69 -7.59 -17.38
N HIS A 71 9.64 -8.12 -16.17
CA HIS A 71 10.84 -8.59 -15.46
C HIS A 71 11.30 -10.01 -15.86
N GLY A 72 10.50 -10.75 -16.63
CA GLY A 72 10.78 -12.12 -17.06
C GLY A 72 10.43 -13.15 -16.00
N VAL A 73 10.15 -14.40 -16.44
CA VAL A 73 9.76 -15.53 -15.57
C VAL A 73 10.78 -15.80 -14.45
N LYS A 74 12.07 -15.59 -14.75
CA LYS A 74 13.20 -15.74 -13.82
C LYS A 74 13.67 -14.41 -13.22
N GLY A 75 12.91 -13.33 -13.39
CA GLY A 75 13.23 -11.99 -12.87
C GLY A 75 14.46 -11.32 -13.50
N LYS A 76 14.90 -11.74 -14.69
CA LYS A 76 16.15 -11.24 -15.31
C LYS A 76 16.03 -9.89 -16.03
N GLY A 77 14.87 -9.23 -15.98
CA GLY A 77 14.60 -7.99 -16.72
C GLY A 77 14.37 -8.21 -18.22
N ASN A 78 14.02 -9.43 -18.62
CA ASN A 78 13.92 -9.86 -20.02
C ASN A 78 12.53 -10.40 -20.38
N GLY A 79 11.48 -9.87 -19.75
CA GLY A 79 10.10 -10.23 -20.09
C GLY A 79 9.74 -9.83 -21.52
N ILE A 80 8.61 -10.35 -22.02
CA ILE A 80 8.16 -10.11 -23.41
C ILE A 80 8.03 -8.63 -23.74
N ASN A 81 7.67 -7.80 -22.75
CA ASN A 81 7.52 -6.36 -22.89
C ASN A 81 8.83 -5.59 -22.78
N ALA A 82 9.92 -6.18 -22.25
CA ALA A 82 11.16 -5.47 -21.93
C ALA A 82 11.77 -4.77 -23.15
N LYS A 83 11.68 -5.39 -24.34
CA LYS A 83 12.22 -4.85 -25.60
C LYS A 83 11.46 -3.63 -26.14
N PHE A 84 10.28 -3.33 -25.60
CA PHE A 84 9.43 -2.21 -26.01
C PHE A 84 9.51 -1.03 -25.03
N LEU A 85 10.33 -1.12 -23.98
CA LEU A 85 10.47 -0.08 -22.96
C LEU A 85 11.76 0.70 -23.20
N THR A 86 11.68 2.03 -23.13
CA THR A 86 12.86 2.92 -23.23
C THR A 86 13.86 2.67 -22.11
N VAL A 87 13.36 2.44 -20.90
CA VAL A 87 14.18 2.07 -19.74
C VAL A 87 13.97 0.58 -19.48
N PRO A 88 15.03 -0.25 -19.52
CA PRO A 88 14.89 -1.69 -19.31
C PRO A 88 14.42 -1.99 -17.88
N PRO A 89 13.54 -2.99 -17.69
CA PRO A 89 13.13 -3.43 -16.37
C PRO A 89 14.31 -3.90 -15.53
N ARG A 90 14.20 -3.74 -14.21
CA ARG A 90 15.26 -4.18 -13.31
C ARG A 90 15.43 -5.69 -13.36
N ASN A 91 16.67 -6.15 -13.49
CA ASN A 91 17.04 -7.53 -13.21
C ASN A 91 17.05 -7.76 -11.69
N HIS A 92 16.09 -8.56 -11.21
CA HIS A 92 15.88 -8.91 -9.80
C HIS A 92 16.82 -10.01 -9.29
N THR A 93 17.66 -10.61 -10.14
CA THR A 93 18.66 -11.60 -9.72
C THR A 93 20.03 -10.96 -9.43
N LYS A 94 20.11 -9.63 -9.37
CA LYS A 94 21.36 -8.88 -9.18
C LYS A 94 21.44 -8.32 -7.76
N ALA A 95 22.05 -9.10 -6.87
CA ALA A 95 22.26 -8.79 -5.46
C ALA A 95 22.94 -7.43 -5.26
N GLU A 96 24.10 -7.18 -5.88
CA GLU A 96 24.87 -5.94 -5.78
C GLU A 96 24.02 -4.67 -5.91
N TYR A 97 23.06 -4.68 -6.85
CA TYR A 97 22.08 -3.60 -6.91
C TYR A 97 21.13 -3.74 -5.73
N LEU A 98 20.30 -4.79 -5.66
CA LEU A 98 19.16 -4.87 -4.73
C LEU A 98 19.51 -4.78 -3.24
N GLU A 99 20.71 -5.16 -2.85
CA GLU A 99 21.26 -5.00 -1.50
C GLU A 99 21.26 -3.53 -1.03
N THR A 100 21.52 -2.57 -1.92
CA THR A 100 21.53 -1.14 -1.54
C THR A 100 20.12 -0.53 -1.47
N ARG A 101 19.06 -1.32 -1.61
CA ARG A 101 17.66 -0.88 -1.59
C ARG A 101 16.99 -1.49 -0.38
N THR A 102 16.23 -0.69 0.36
CA THR A 102 15.47 -1.20 1.51
C THR A 102 14.24 -1.99 1.06
N ASP A 103 13.70 -2.83 1.93
CA ASP A 103 12.43 -3.52 1.66
C ASP A 103 11.28 -2.54 1.46
N GLU A 104 11.29 -1.40 2.19
CA GLU A 104 10.33 -0.31 2.00
C GLU A 104 10.40 0.26 0.58
N GLN A 105 11.60 0.53 0.05
CA GLN A 105 11.73 1.03 -1.32
C GLN A 105 11.23 0.03 -2.37
N LEU A 106 11.42 -1.27 -2.14
CA LEU A 106 10.86 -2.29 -3.02
C LEU A 106 9.34 -2.34 -2.92
N TYR A 107 8.81 -2.24 -1.70
CA TYR A 107 7.38 -2.18 -1.43
C TYR A 107 6.74 -0.95 -2.09
N GLU A 108 7.31 0.24 -1.93
CA GLU A 108 6.85 1.49 -2.55
C GLU A 108 6.89 1.42 -4.08
N ALA A 109 7.91 0.78 -4.66
CA ALA A 109 8.00 0.60 -6.11
C ALA A 109 6.86 -0.28 -6.64
N ILE A 110 6.48 -1.34 -5.90
CA ILE A 110 5.37 -2.23 -6.28
C ILE A 110 4.04 -1.52 -6.04
N LYS A 111 3.86 -0.92 -4.87
CA LYS A 111 2.59 -0.33 -4.45
C LYS A 111 2.24 0.92 -5.25
N PHE A 112 3.21 1.82 -5.42
CA PHE A 112 3.02 3.15 -6.02
C PHE A 112 3.67 3.31 -7.40
N GLY A 113 4.31 2.26 -7.93
CA GLY A 113 4.91 2.24 -9.26
C GLY A 113 6.34 2.78 -9.29
N GLY A 114 7.01 2.69 -10.44
CA GLY A 114 8.44 2.99 -10.52
C GLY A 114 8.80 4.45 -10.24
N LEU A 115 7.93 5.41 -10.57
CA LEU A 115 8.20 6.83 -10.32
C LEU A 115 8.26 7.18 -8.84
N SER A 116 7.55 6.47 -7.96
CA SER A 116 7.54 6.77 -6.52
C SER A 116 8.94 6.69 -5.91
N VAL A 117 9.79 5.84 -6.48
CA VAL A 117 11.18 5.61 -6.06
C VAL A 117 12.20 6.11 -7.08
N GLY A 118 11.80 7.04 -7.96
CA GLY A 118 12.68 7.66 -8.96
C GLY A 118 13.17 6.69 -10.05
N ARG A 119 12.37 5.69 -10.42
CA ARG A 119 12.65 4.69 -11.46
C ARG A 119 11.69 4.81 -12.65
N ALA A 120 11.70 3.81 -13.54
CA ALA A 120 11.02 3.88 -14.83
C ALA A 120 9.50 4.12 -14.67
N PRO A 121 8.92 5.10 -15.39
CA PRO A 121 7.49 5.41 -15.31
C PRO A 121 6.58 4.31 -15.84
N CYS A 122 7.12 3.40 -16.64
CA CYS A 122 6.37 2.28 -17.18
C CYS A 122 6.15 1.14 -16.17
N MET A 123 6.74 1.20 -14.96
CA MET A 123 6.39 0.26 -13.89
C MET A 123 5.11 0.76 -13.19
N PRO A 124 3.97 0.10 -13.36
CA PRO A 124 2.68 0.57 -12.84
C PRO A 124 2.59 0.40 -11.32
N ALA A 125 1.67 1.16 -10.71
CA ALA A 125 1.29 1.02 -9.31
C ALA A 125 0.32 -0.14 -9.13
N TRP A 126 0.58 -1.03 -8.16
CA TRP A 126 -0.25 -2.21 -7.90
C TRP A 126 -1.09 -2.13 -6.62
N GLY A 127 -0.99 -1.04 -5.84
CA GLY A 127 -1.68 -0.91 -4.55
C GLY A 127 -3.21 -0.91 -4.59
N HIS A 128 -3.82 -0.76 -5.77
CA HIS A 128 -5.28 -0.92 -5.96
C HIS A 128 -5.68 -2.30 -6.48
N THR A 129 -4.71 -3.17 -6.76
CA THR A 129 -4.92 -4.52 -7.31
C THR A 129 -4.50 -5.61 -6.32
N LEU A 130 -3.43 -5.37 -5.56
CA LEU A 130 -2.85 -6.31 -4.62
C LEU A 130 -3.00 -5.76 -3.20
N ASP A 131 -3.32 -6.64 -2.25
CA ASP A 131 -3.32 -6.29 -0.83
C ASP A 131 -1.89 -6.15 -0.27
N GLU A 132 -1.77 -5.53 0.89
CA GLU A 132 -0.49 -5.25 1.54
C GLU A 132 0.34 -6.51 1.81
N GLY A 133 -0.29 -7.58 2.27
CA GLY A 133 0.39 -8.84 2.57
C GLY A 133 1.00 -9.45 1.32
N THR A 134 0.26 -9.42 0.21
CA THR A 134 0.75 -9.85 -1.11
C THR A 134 1.94 -9.00 -1.56
N ILE A 135 1.90 -7.67 -1.43
CA ILE A 135 3.01 -6.79 -1.81
C ILE A 135 4.26 -7.09 -0.96
N HIS A 136 4.12 -7.22 0.36
CA HIS A 136 5.24 -7.60 1.23
C HIS A 136 5.80 -8.97 0.88
N SER A 137 4.95 -9.94 0.54
CA SER A 137 5.40 -11.26 0.11
C SER A 137 6.14 -11.21 -1.23
N LEU A 138 5.71 -10.37 -2.17
CA LEU A 138 6.43 -10.11 -3.43
C LEU A 138 7.80 -9.48 -3.19
N VAL A 139 7.95 -8.59 -2.20
CA VAL A 139 9.26 -8.07 -1.79
C VAL A 139 10.16 -9.22 -1.34
N ARG A 140 9.65 -10.13 -0.48
CA ARG A 140 10.41 -11.32 -0.07
C ARG A 140 10.76 -12.22 -1.24
N TYR A 141 9.86 -12.36 -2.23
CA TYR A 141 10.17 -13.13 -3.43
C TYR A 141 11.27 -12.48 -4.29
N ILE A 142 11.32 -11.15 -4.35
CA ILE A 142 12.43 -10.43 -5.00
C ILE A 142 13.76 -10.70 -4.27
N ARG A 143 13.74 -10.74 -2.93
CA ARG A 143 14.91 -11.13 -2.11
C ARG A 143 15.36 -12.57 -2.38
N GLU A 144 14.41 -13.50 -2.50
CA GLU A 144 14.69 -14.88 -2.90
C GLU A 144 15.35 -14.96 -4.28
N LEU A 145 14.89 -14.17 -5.26
CA LEU A 145 15.45 -14.14 -6.61
C LEU A 145 16.90 -13.62 -6.67
N CYS A 146 17.25 -12.64 -5.84
CA CYS A 146 18.63 -12.14 -5.74
C CYS A 146 19.50 -12.93 -4.79
N GLN A 147 18.91 -13.77 -3.93
CA GLN A 147 19.59 -14.42 -2.79
C GLN A 147 20.31 -13.39 -1.92
N CYS A 148 19.60 -12.31 -1.60
CA CYS A 148 20.16 -11.14 -0.91
C CYS A 148 19.19 -10.54 0.12
N GLU A 149 19.71 -9.72 1.01
CA GLU A 149 18.94 -8.91 1.97
C GLU A 149 19.29 -7.42 1.78
N ALA A 150 18.58 -6.50 2.44
CA ALA A 150 18.99 -5.10 2.44
C ALA A 150 20.25 -4.93 3.32
N LEU A 151 21.21 -4.11 2.87
CA LEU A 151 22.38 -3.71 3.65
C LEU A 151 22.04 -2.71 4.76
#